data_AF-A0A9E1Q3S0-F1
#
_entry.id   AF-A0A9E1Q3S0-F1
#
_cell.length_a   1.000
_cell.length_b   1.000
_cell.length_c   1.000
_cell.angle_alpha   90.00
_cell.angle_beta   90.00
_cell.angle_gamma   90.00
#
_symmetry.space_group_name_H-M   'P 1'
#
loop_
_entity.id
_entity.type
_entity.pdbx_description
1 polymer ?
#
loop_
_entity_poly.entity_id
_entity_poly.type
_entity_poly.pdbx_seq_one_letter_code
_entity_poly.pdbx_strand_id
1 'polypeptide(L)' 'HDVGTILDHAGVAIRTGNHCAEPLMRRFGLSATCRASLSVYNTTEDLDRLGLAVQEAIRILG' A
#
# COMPACT_ATOMS: atom_id res chain seq x y z
N HIS A 1 11.51 -7.58 4.60
CA HIS A 1 10.61 -6.50 5.04
C HIS A 1 9.91 -6.04 3.77
N ASP A 2 8.60 -6.22 3.64
CA ASP A 2 7.86 -5.80 2.44
C ASP A 2 7.27 -4.40 2.62
N VAL A 3 6.74 -3.81 1.55
CA VAL A 3 6.12 -2.48 1.59
C VAL A 3 5.03 -2.39 2.66
N GLY A 4 4.23 -3.45 2.84
CA GLY A 4 3.18 -3.50 3.84
C GLY A 4 3.71 -3.34 5.26
N THR A 5 4.81 -4.03 5.59
CA THR A 5 5.44 -3.93 6.91
C THR A 5 6.05 -2.54 7.14
N ILE A 6 6.65 -1.91 6.12
CA ILE A 6 7.21 -0.54 6.25
C ILE A 6 6.10 0.46 6.58
N LEU A 7 5.01 0.40 5.82
CA LEU A 7 3.89 1.31 6.00
C LEU A 7 3.18 1.09 7.34
N ASP A 8 3.07 -0.17 7.81
CA ASP A 8 2.51 -0.49 9.13
C ASP A 8 3.33 0.15 10.26
N HIS A 9 4.67 0.06 10.21
CA HIS A 9 5.54 0.73 11.18
C HIS A 9 5.45 2.27 11.13
N ALA A 10 5.09 2.84 9.98
CA ALA A 10 4.80 4.26 9.85
C ALA A 10 3.38 4.65 10.31
N GLY A 11 2.60 3.70 10.84
CA GLY A 11 1.22 3.90 11.29
C GLY A 11 0.22 4.00 10.14
N VAL A 12 0.57 3.51 8.94
CA VAL A 12 -0.26 3.57 7.73
C VAL A 12 -0.73 2.16 7.37
N ALA A 13 -1.99 1.87 7.65
CA ALA A 13 -2.58 0.57 7.31
C ALA A 13 -2.95 0.47 5.83
N ILE A 14 -2.33 -0.47 5.12
CA ILE A 14 -2.70 -0.85 3.75
C ILE A 14 -2.89 -2.37 3.64
N ARG A 15 -3.45 -2.84 2.51
CA ARG A 15 -3.48 -4.27 2.20
C ARG A 15 -2.49 -4.60 1.10
N THR A 16 -1.76 -5.69 1.26
CA THR A 16 -0.91 -6.28 0.21
C THR A 16 -1.48 -7.63 -0.25
N GLY A 17 -1.12 -8.07 -1.46
CA GLY A 17 -1.48 -9.38 -2.01
C GLY A 17 -2.36 -9.31 -3.26
N ASN A 18 -3.05 -10.40 -3.58
CA ASN A 18 -3.92 -10.48 -4.76
C ASN A 18 -5.32 -9.89 -4.56
N HIS A 19 -5.65 -9.47 -3.33
CA HIS A 19 -6.93 -8.88 -2.95
C HIS A 19 -8.18 -9.72 -3.31
N CYS A 20 -8.04 -11.05 -3.28
CA CYS A 20 -9.08 -11.99 -3.74
C CYS A 20 -9.46 -11.80 -5.23
N ALA A 21 -8.56 -11.21 -6.02
CA ALA A 21 -8.77 -10.83 -7.42
C ALA A 21 -7.73 -11.47 -8.34
N GLU A 22 -7.36 -12.72 -8.09
CA GLU A 22 -6.35 -13.48 -8.85
C GLU A 22 -6.54 -13.45 -10.38
N PRO A 23 -7.77 -13.54 -10.96
CA PRO A 23 -7.95 -13.41 -12.41
C PRO A 23 -7.52 -12.04 -12.95
N LEU A 24 -7.76 -10.96 -12.20
CA LEU A 24 -7.36 -9.60 -12.57
C LEU A 24 -5.85 -9.44 -12.48
N MET A 25 -5.23 -9.97 -11.42
CA MET A 25 -3.78 -9.98 -11.25
C MET A 25 -3.08 -10.68 -12.42
N ARG A 26 -3.58 -11.86 -12.82
CA ARG A 26 -3.09 -12.58 -14.00
C ARG A 26 -3.23 -11.78 -15.30
N ARG A 27 -4.35 -11.06 -15.49
CA ARG A 27 -4.55 -10.19 -16.67
C ARG A 27 -3.51 -9.09 -16.76
N PHE A 28 -3.08 -8.54 -15.62
CA PHE A 28 -2.03 -7.50 -15.56
C PHE A 28 -0.61 -8.05 -15.45
N GLY A 29 -0.42 -9.36 -15.34
CA GLY A 29 0.89 -9.98 -15.17
C GLY A 29 1.55 -9.66 -13.82
N LEU A 30 0.76 -9.33 -12.80
CA LEU A 30 1.23 -9.02 -11.45
C LEU A 30 0.91 -10.17 -10.50
N SER A 31 1.77 -10.42 -9.51
CA SER A 31 1.52 -11.42 -8.46
C SER A 31 0.82 -10.83 -7.23
N ALA A 32 1.02 -9.54 -6.96
CA ALA A 32 0.42 -8.80 -5.86
C ALA A 32 0.47 -7.31 -6.10
N THR A 33 -0.37 -6.56 -5.40
CA THR A 33 -0.29 -5.10 -5.32
C THR A 33 -0.39 -4.62 -3.88
N CYS A 34 0.01 -3.37 -3.63
CA CYS A 34 -0.34 -2.63 -2.43
C CYS A 34 -1.58 -1.78 -2.71
N ARG A 35 -2.57 -1.79 -1.80
CA ARG A 35 -3.81 -1.04 -1.95
C ARG A 35 -4.11 -0.23 -0.69
N ALA A 36 -4.15 1.09 -0.86
CA ALA A 36 -4.78 2.01 0.09
C ALA A 36 -6.24 2.22 -0.34
N SER A 37 -7.17 2.18 0.61
CA SER A 37 -8.60 2.36 0.36
C SER A 37 -9.10 3.52 1.22
N LEU A 38 -9.68 4.53 0.58
CA LEU A 38 -10.18 5.73 1.25
C LEU A 38 -11.68 5.60 1.54
N SER A 39 -12.10 6.18 2.65
CA SER A 39 -13.47 6.23 3.14
C SER A 39 -13.87 7.67 3.47
N VAL A 40 -15.14 7.90 3.80
CA VAL A 40 -15.67 9.22 4.18
C VAL A 40 -15.06 9.80 5.46
N TYR A 41 -14.34 8.98 6.24
CA TYR A 41 -13.71 9.40 7.50
C TYR A 41 -12.22 9.70 7.35
N ASN A 42 -11.64 9.48 6.18
CA ASN A 42 -10.24 9.80 5.95
C ASN A 42 -10.05 11.29 5.71
N THR A 43 -8.89 11.80 6.14
CA THR A 43 -8.52 13.21 5.98
C THR A 43 -7.35 13.39 5.02
N THR A 44 -7.03 14.65 4.69
CA THR A 44 -5.84 14.99 3.91
C THR A 44 -4.56 14.59 4.64
N GLU A 45 -4.53 14.69 5.97
CA GLU A 45 -3.39 14.27 6.78
C GLU A 45 -3.11 12.75 6.67
N ASP A 46 -4.15 11.92 6.49
CA ASP A 46 -3.97 10.49 6.22
C ASP A 46 -3.24 10.27 4.88
N LEU A 47 -3.57 11.06 3.86
CA LEU A 47 -2.94 11.00 2.54
C LEU A 47 -1.49 11.48 2.59
N ASP A 48 -1.22 12.53 3.36
CA ASP A 48 0.15 13.03 3.56
C ASP A 48 1.02 11.97 4.24
N ARG A 49 0.52 11.31 5.29
CA ARG A 49 1.21 10.19 5.94
C ARG A 49 1.44 9.02 5.00
N LEU A 50 0.42 8.65 4.21
CA LEU A 50 0.56 7.61 3.20
C LEU A 50 1.66 7.95 2.18
N GLY A 51 1.68 9.19 1.69
CA GLY A 51 2.69 9.66 0.74
C GLY A 51 4.11 9.59 1.31
N LEU A 52 4.32 10.09 2.53
CA LEU A 52 5.61 10.02 3.22
C LEU A 52 6.06 8.58 3.45
N ALA A 53 5.16 7.70 3.88
CA ALA A 53 5.48 6.29 4.11
C ALA A 53 5.84 5.55 2.80
N VAL A 54 5.19 5.88 1.68
CA VAL A 54 5.56 5.34 0.36
C VAL A 54 6.95 5.82 -0.07
N GLN A 55 7.27 7.10 0.12
CA GLN A 55 8.61 7.62 -0.17
C GLN A 55 9.69 6.92 0.66
N GLU A 56 9.41 6.69 1.94
CA GLU A 56 10.31 5.96 2.82
C GLU A 56 10.49 4.50 2.38
N ALA A 57 9.41 3.82 1.98
CA ALA A 57 9.49 2.46 1.44
C ALA A 57 10.35 2.40 0.16
N ILE A 58 10.22 3.39 -0.74
CA ILE A 58 11.08 3.50 -1.93
C ILE A 58 12.54 3.69 -1.54
N ARG A 59 12.83 4.55 -0.54
CA ARG A 59 14.19 4.81 -0.06
C ARG A 59 14.86 3.59 0.58
N ILE A 60 14.08 2.72 1.22
CA ILE A 60 14.57 1.52 1.91
C ILE A 60 14.76 0.34 0.93
N LEU A 61 13.86 0.19 -0.05
CA LEU A 61 13.79 -0.98 -0.93
C LEU A 61 14.40 -0.76 -2.34
N GLY A 62 14.55 0.50 -2.76
CA GLY A 62 15.22 0.89 -3.99
C GLY A 62 16.71 1.04 -3.81
#